data_AF-A0AAN6DJT6-F1
#
_entry.id   AF-A0AAN6DJT6-F1
#
_cell.length_a   1.000
_cell.length_b   1.000
_cell.length_c   1.000
_cell.angle_alpha   90.00
_cell.angle_beta   90.00
_cell.angle_gamma   90.00
#
_symmetry.space_group_name_H-M   'P 1'
#
loop_
_entity.id
_entity.type
_entity.pdbx_description
1 polymer ?
#
loop_
_entity_poly.entity_id
_entity_poly.type
_entity_poly.pdbx_seq_one_letter_code
_entity_poly.pdbx_strand_id
1 'polypeptide(L)'
;MYRGLKAKNSEVKFLQDNIKRARLQLIQYLDLAKEKYIQQSEQYYKAERQVTDTLSSLHDKREELFPNSLYVMTGFLTGVVFTRRSNILVRSTVPLFCGVAAFKFFLPSTFSNVVFWFDNYERKHQPERWSSQKDLFNKASKMIDQADRLATETESVVGKYINETKKMVGTYAGLNVEQKVSEKRNK
;
A
#
# COMPACT_ATOMS: atom_id res chain seq x y z
N MET A 1 -69.27 -48.14 23.21
CA MET A 1 -68.72 -46.81 23.57
C MET A 1 -67.18 -46.74 23.65
N TYR A 2 -66.45 -47.86 23.76
CA TYR A 2 -64.97 -47.86 23.91
C TYR A 2 -64.14 -47.77 22.60
N ARG A 3 -64.76 -47.92 21.42
CA ARG A 3 -64.03 -47.99 20.13
C ARG A 3 -63.70 -46.60 19.54
N GLY A 4 -64.52 -45.58 19.79
CA GLY A 4 -64.31 -44.21 19.30
C GLY A 4 -63.23 -43.43 20.07
N LEU A 5 -62.99 -43.76 21.35
CA LEU A 5 -61.94 -43.11 22.16
C LEU A 5 -60.53 -43.52 21.72
N LYS A 6 -60.32 -44.76 21.27
CA LYS A 6 -59.01 -45.20 20.73
C LYS A 6 -58.67 -44.50 19.42
N ALA A 7 -59.63 -44.30 18.52
CA ALA A 7 -59.42 -43.62 17.24
C ALA A 7 -59.05 -42.13 17.42
N LYS A 8 -59.72 -41.43 18.33
CA LYS A 8 -59.40 -40.03 18.65
C LYS A 8 -57.99 -39.88 19.26
N ASN A 9 -57.59 -40.83 20.11
CA ASN A 9 -56.28 -40.78 20.77
C ASN A 9 -55.12 -41.11 19.80
N SER A 10 -55.35 -41.97 18.79
CA SER A 10 -54.35 -42.22 17.73
C SER A 10 -54.13 -41.00 16.83
N GLU A 11 -55.19 -40.23 16.51
CA GLU A 11 -55.04 -39.02 15.71
C GLU A 11 -54.35 -37.88 16.48
N VAL A 12 -54.70 -37.69 17.75
CA VAL A 12 -54.00 -36.72 18.61
C VAL A 12 -52.51 -37.08 18.74
N LYS A 13 -52.19 -38.37 18.90
CA LYS A 13 -50.80 -38.85 18.96
C LYS A 13 -50.06 -38.62 17.63
N PHE A 14 -50.73 -38.82 16.50
CA PHE A 14 -50.17 -38.56 15.17
C PHE A 14 -49.87 -37.06 14.96
N LEU A 15 -50.80 -36.17 15.32
CA LEU A 15 -50.58 -34.72 15.23
C LEU A 15 -49.46 -34.26 16.15
N GLN A 16 -49.42 -34.77 17.38
CA GLN A 16 -48.36 -34.46 18.34
C GLN A 16 -46.98 -34.88 17.83
N ASP A 17 -46.86 -36.06 17.21
CA ASP A 17 -45.60 -36.53 16.63
C ASP A 17 -45.17 -35.69 15.43
N ASN A 18 -46.10 -35.22 14.59
CA ASN A 18 -45.78 -34.35 13.46
C ASN A 18 -45.33 -32.96 13.89
N ILE A 19 -45.99 -32.35 14.89
CA ILE A 19 -45.57 -31.06 15.45
C ILE A 19 -44.19 -31.18 16.12
N LYS A 20 -43.96 -32.29 16.83
CA LYS A 20 -42.66 -32.58 17.44
C LYS A 20 -41.56 -32.74 16.39
N ARG A 21 -41.80 -33.49 15.32
CA ARG A 21 -40.86 -33.64 14.20
C ARG A 21 -40.57 -32.32 13.51
N ALA A 22 -41.60 -31.52 13.22
CA ALA A 22 -41.43 -30.20 12.61
C ALA A 22 -40.58 -29.26 13.50
N ARG A 23 -40.85 -29.23 14.80
CA ARG A 23 -40.05 -28.45 15.76
C ARG A 23 -38.60 -28.91 15.79
N LEU A 24 -38.36 -30.22 15.84
CA LEU A 24 -37.00 -30.77 15.87
C LEU A 24 -36.22 -30.47 14.58
N GLN A 25 -36.87 -30.54 13.42
CA GLN A 25 -36.25 -30.17 12.14
C GLN A 25 -35.91 -28.69 12.09
N LEU A 26 -36.81 -27.81 12.53
CA LEU A 26 -36.56 -26.36 12.59
C LEU A 26 -35.39 -26.02 13.52
N ILE A 27 -35.29 -26.68 14.68
CA ILE A 27 -34.17 -26.50 15.61
C ILE A 27 -32.86 -26.96 14.96
N GLN A 28 -32.86 -28.12 14.31
CA GLN A 28 -31.67 -28.63 13.61
C GLN A 28 -31.18 -27.69 12.51
N TYR A 29 -32.08 -27.12 11.69
CA TYR A 29 -31.68 -26.16 10.66
C TYR A 29 -31.15 -24.85 11.26
N LEU A 30 -31.74 -24.37 12.36
CA LEU A 30 -31.25 -23.18 13.06
C LEU A 30 -29.87 -23.40 13.69
N ASP A 31 -29.64 -24.56 14.29
CA ASP A 31 -28.34 -24.89 14.91
C ASP A 31 -27.25 -25.02 13.85
N LEU A 32 -27.53 -25.66 12.71
CA LEU A 32 -26.59 -25.75 11.58
C LEU A 32 -26.29 -24.37 10.96
N ALA A 33 -27.29 -23.51 10.83
CA ALA A 33 -27.10 -22.14 10.34
C ALA A 33 -26.26 -21.30 11.30
N LYS A 34 -26.51 -21.44 12.61
CA LYS A 34 -25.75 -20.77 13.67
C LYS A 34 -24.31 -21.25 13.70
N GLU A 35 -24.07 -22.55 13.60
CA GLU A 35 -22.73 -23.13 13.60
C GLU A 35 -21.93 -22.66 12.38
N LYS A 36 -22.54 -22.64 11.19
CA LYS A 36 -21.88 -22.14 9.97
C LYS A 36 -21.55 -20.65 10.06
N TYR A 37 -22.45 -19.85 10.63
CA TYR A 37 -22.20 -18.43 10.89
C TYR A 37 -21.05 -18.22 11.88
N ILE A 38 -21.05 -18.97 12.99
CA ILE A 38 -19.99 -18.91 14.00
C ILE A 38 -18.65 -19.33 13.39
N GLN A 39 -18.59 -20.43 12.65
CA GLN A 39 -17.36 -20.89 12.00
C GLN A 39 -16.80 -19.88 10.98
N GLN A 40 -17.66 -19.24 10.18
CA GLN A 40 -17.23 -18.17 9.27
C GLN A 40 -16.75 -16.95 10.03
N SER A 41 -17.45 -16.57 11.10
CA SER A 41 -17.02 -15.45 11.95
C SER A 41 -15.68 -15.74 12.63
N GLU A 42 -15.46 -16.95 13.14
CA GLU A 42 -14.19 -17.34 13.76
C GLU A 42 -13.04 -17.34 12.76
N GLN A 43 -13.27 -17.78 11.52
CA GLN A 43 -12.25 -17.69 10.46
C GLN A 43 -11.93 -16.24 10.12
N TYR A 44 -12.94 -15.38 10.03
CA TYR A 44 -12.76 -13.94 9.83
C TYR A 44 -11.98 -13.31 10.98
N TYR A 45 -12.38 -13.54 12.23
CA TYR A 45 -11.70 -13.02 13.42
C TYR A 45 -10.28 -13.58 13.58
N LYS A 46 -10.01 -14.83 13.18
CA LYS A 46 -8.66 -15.40 13.17
C LYS A 46 -7.78 -14.73 12.11
N ALA A 47 -8.34 -14.48 10.92
CA ALA A 47 -7.64 -13.74 9.87
C ALA A 47 -7.36 -12.29 10.30
N GLU A 48 -8.36 -11.61 10.88
CA GLU A 48 -8.18 -10.27 11.44
C GLU A 48 -7.15 -10.24 12.55
N ARG A 49 -7.15 -11.21 13.47
CA ARG A 49 -6.15 -11.31 14.53
C ARG A 49 -4.76 -11.57 13.97
N GLN A 50 -4.60 -12.46 13.00
CA GLN A 50 -3.29 -12.68 12.36
C GLN A 50 -2.79 -11.43 11.63
N VAL A 51 -3.68 -10.70 10.96
CA VAL A 51 -3.35 -9.42 10.32
C VAL A 51 -3.03 -8.36 11.37
N THR A 52 -3.77 -8.30 12.48
CA THR A 52 -3.57 -7.33 13.56
C THR A 52 -2.31 -7.63 14.36
N ASP A 53 -1.97 -8.90 14.59
CA ASP A 53 -0.75 -9.34 15.26
C ASP A 53 0.48 -9.11 14.36
N THR A 54 0.34 -9.36 13.06
CA THR A 54 1.38 -9.02 12.06
C THR A 54 1.53 -7.51 11.93
N LEU A 55 0.43 -6.75 11.91
CA LEU A 55 0.47 -5.28 11.83
C LEU A 55 1.02 -4.67 13.12
N SER A 56 0.66 -5.20 14.28
CA SER A 56 1.15 -4.75 15.59
C SER A 56 2.62 -5.11 15.80
N SER A 57 3.10 -6.21 15.22
CA SER A 57 4.53 -6.56 15.23
C SER A 57 5.34 -5.79 14.19
N LEU A 58 4.70 -5.27 13.13
CA LEU A 58 5.36 -4.52 12.07
C LEU A 58 5.30 -2.99 12.28
N HIS A 59 4.45 -2.54 13.20
CA HIS A 59 4.24 -1.13 13.50
C HIS A 59 5.04 -0.66 14.73
N ASP A 60 5.78 0.45 14.57
CA ASP A 60 6.39 1.17 15.68
C ASP A 60 5.31 2.04 16.36
N LYS A 61 5.18 1.98 17.70
CA LYS A 61 4.15 2.64 18.52
C LYS A 61 4.08 4.18 18.38
N ARG A 62 4.94 4.77 17.56
CA ARG A 62 5.05 6.22 17.32
C ARG A 62 4.30 6.71 16.08
N GLU A 63 3.84 5.83 15.19
CA GLU A 63 3.06 6.22 14.01
C GLU A 63 1.55 6.06 14.30
N GLU A 64 0.69 7.00 13.91
CA GLU A 64 -0.76 6.81 14.05
C GLU A 64 -1.31 6.15 12.78
N LEU A 65 -1.53 4.83 12.82
CA LEU A 65 -1.99 4.06 11.65
C LEU A 65 -3.32 4.55 11.08
N PHE A 66 -4.26 4.92 11.95
CA PHE A 66 -5.63 5.22 11.54
C PHE A 66 -5.73 6.48 10.66
N PRO A 67 -5.22 7.66 11.06
CA PRO A 67 -5.24 8.83 10.18
C PRO A 67 -4.30 8.69 8.98
N ASN A 68 -3.11 8.11 9.17
CA ASN A 68 -2.12 8.02 8.09
C ASN A 68 -2.53 7.05 6.98
N SER A 69 -3.14 5.90 7.32
CA SER A 69 -3.67 4.97 6.30
C SER A 69 -4.78 5.60 5.47
N LEU A 70 -5.62 6.44 6.07
CA LEU A 70 -6.63 7.21 5.35
C LEU A 70 -5.96 8.19 4.37
N TYR A 71 -4.90 8.89 4.76
CA TYR A 71 -4.17 9.78 3.84
C TYR A 71 -3.54 9.03 2.67
N VAL A 72 -3.00 7.83 2.91
CA VAL A 72 -2.50 6.96 1.83
C VAL A 72 -3.62 6.58 0.86
N MET A 73 -4.76 6.17 1.40
CA MET A 73 -5.93 5.78 0.61
C MET A 73 -6.50 6.97 -0.18
N THR A 74 -6.54 8.16 0.42
CA THR A 74 -6.90 9.41 -0.27
C THR A 74 -5.90 9.76 -1.36
N GLY A 75 -4.60 9.58 -1.15
CA GLY A 75 -3.56 9.80 -2.17
C GLY A 75 -3.74 8.86 -3.37
N PHE A 76 -4.01 7.58 -3.10
CA PHE A 76 -4.35 6.61 -4.14
C PHE A 76 -5.60 7.03 -4.93
N LEU A 77 -6.70 7.35 -4.23
CA LEU A 77 -7.95 7.78 -4.85
C LEU A 77 -7.79 9.07 -5.65
N THR A 78 -6.94 9.99 -5.19
CA THR A 78 -6.57 11.20 -5.92
C THR A 78 -5.89 10.85 -7.24
N GLY A 79 -4.98 9.87 -7.24
CA GLY A 79 -4.40 9.33 -8.47
C GLY A 79 -5.42 8.71 -9.43
N VAL A 80 -6.44 8.01 -8.91
CA VAL A 80 -7.55 7.47 -9.71
C VAL A 80 -8.36 8.60 -10.36
N VAL A 81 -8.68 9.65 -9.60
CA VAL A 81 -9.41 10.82 -10.11
C VAL A 81 -8.60 11.54 -11.18
N PHE A 82 -7.29 11.72 -10.95
CA PHE A 82 -6.39 12.39 -11.89
C PHE A 82 -6.26 11.63 -13.22
N THR A 83 -6.35 10.30 -13.19
CA THR A 83 -6.17 9.43 -14.36
C THR A 83 -7.48 9.08 -15.07
N ARG A 84 -8.60 9.68 -14.65
CA ARG A 84 -9.96 9.38 -15.11
C ARG A 84 -10.15 9.42 -16.63
N ARG A 85 -9.42 10.29 -17.35
CA ARG A 85 -9.46 10.42 -18.82
C ARG A 85 -8.21 9.90 -19.54
N SER A 86 -7.34 9.17 -18.86
CA SER A 86 -6.10 8.66 -19.44
C SER A 86 -6.22 7.23 -19.99
N ASN A 87 -5.22 6.81 -20.74
CA ASN A 87 -5.11 5.46 -21.30
C ASN A 87 -5.09 4.39 -20.19
N ILE A 88 -5.50 3.16 -20.51
CA ILE A 88 -5.64 2.06 -19.53
C ILE A 88 -4.35 1.78 -18.75
N LEU A 89 -3.18 1.93 -19.38
CA LEU A 89 -1.89 1.77 -18.74
C LEU A 89 -1.67 2.83 -17.65
N VAL A 90 -1.92 4.09 -17.97
CA VAL A 90 -1.75 5.21 -17.05
C VAL A 90 -2.78 5.14 -15.92
N ARG A 91 -4.01 4.70 -16.24
CA ARG A 91 -5.11 4.51 -15.29
C ARG A 91 -4.81 3.47 -14.21
N SER A 92 -3.99 2.46 -14.50
CA SER A 92 -3.59 1.47 -13.50
C SER A 92 -2.30 1.85 -12.80
N THR A 93 -1.31 2.33 -13.55
CA THR A 93 0.04 2.57 -13.03
C THR A 93 0.09 3.80 -12.12
N VAL A 94 -0.52 4.91 -12.53
CA VAL A 94 -0.41 6.17 -11.77
C VAL A 94 -1.05 6.11 -10.39
N PRO A 95 -2.28 5.57 -10.20
CA PRO A 95 -2.84 5.45 -8.85
C PRO A 95 -1.99 4.57 -7.94
N LEU A 96 -1.46 3.46 -8.47
CA LEU A 96 -0.54 2.59 -7.72
C LEU A 96 0.73 3.34 -7.30
N PHE A 97 1.37 4.07 -8.21
CA PHE A 97 2.54 4.88 -7.86
C PHE A 97 2.22 5.96 -6.83
N CYS A 98 1.10 6.68 -6.99
CA CYS A 98 0.66 7.68 -6.02
C CYS A 98 0.38 7.04 -4.65
N GLY A 99 -0.25 5.86 -4.60
CA GLY A 99 -0.51 5.13 -3.37
C GLY A 99 0.78 4.68 -2.68
N VAL A 100 1.74 4.12 -3.42
CA VAL A 100 3.04 3.71 -2.87
C VAL A 100 3.85 4.92 -2.39
N ALA A 101 3.83 6.02 -3.15
CA ALA A 101 4.49 7.26 -2.76
C ALA A 101 3.88 7.84 -1.47
N ALA A 102 2.55 7.88 -1.38
CA ALA A 102 1.84 8.30 -0.18
C ALA A 102 2.15 7.38 1.00
N PHE A 103 2.21 6.06 0.79
CA PHE A 103 2.54 5.08 1.83
C PHE A 103 3.93 5.31 2.40
N LYS A 104 4.95 5.52 1.55
CA LYS A 104 6.30 5.87 1.99
C LYS A 104 6.35 7.23 2.71
N PHE A 105 5.52 8.20 2.31
CA PHE A 105 5.52 9.54 2.90
C PHE A 105 4.82 9.59 4.26
N PHE A 106 3.65 8.98 4.39
CA PHE A 106 2.83 9.03 5.61
C PHE A 106 3.13 7.90 6.61
N LEU A 107 3.69 6.77 6.16
CA LEU A 107 4.09 5.65 7.02
C LEU A 107 5.51 5.14 6.67
N PRO A 108 6.55 5.97 6.84
CA PRO A 108 7.92 5.60 6.46
C PRO A 108 8.46 4.40 7.24
N SER A 109 8.22 4.29 8.54
CA SER A 109 8.73 3.19 9.37
C SER A 109 8.03 1.88 9.03
N THR A 110 6.71 1.91 8.91
CA THR A 110 5.91 0.76 8.48
C THR A 110 6.30 0.30 7.07
N PHE A 111 6.53 1.22 6.12
CA PHE A 111 7.01 0.88 4.78
C PHE A 111 8.36 0.17 4.81
N SER A 112 9.34 0.69 5.56
CA SER A 112 10.66 0.07 5.69
C SER A 112 10.58 -1.32 6.32
N ASN A 113 9.72 -1.52 7.32
CA ASN A 113 9.54 -2.82 7.96
C ASN A 113 8.88 -3.84 7.02
N VAL A 114 7.88 -3.45 6.22
CA VAL A 114 7.25 -4.29 5.20
C VAL A 114 8.27 -4.70 4.14
N VAL A 115 9.07 -3.74 3.64
CA VAL A 115 10.11 -4.01 2.64
C VAL A 115 11.17 -4.95 3.20
N PHE A 116 11.61 -4.72 4.44
CA PHE A 116 12.56 -5.61 5.12
C PHE A 116 11.99 -7.01 5.30
N TRP A 117 10.72 -7.14 5.72
CA TRP A 117 10.09 -8.44 5.85
C TRP A 117 9.99 -9.18 4.50
N PHE A 118 9.61 -8.46 3.44
CA PHE A 118 9.53 -9.00 2.09
C PHE A 118 10.90 -9.48 1.59
N ASP A 119 11.96 -8.69 1.82
CA ASP A 119 13.35 -9.03 1.50
C ASP A 119 13.80 -10.32 2.21
N ASN A 120 13.52 -10.43 3.52
CA ASN A 120 13.84 -11.64 4.27
C ASN A 120 13.03 -12.86 3.79
N TYR A 121 11.76 -12.66 3.43
CA TYR A 121 10.91 -13.71 2.87
C TYR A 121 11.43 -14.19 1.50
N GLU A 122 11.79 -13.25 0.62
CA GLU A 122 12.33 -13.56 -0.70
C GLU A 122 13.68 -14.30 -0.60
N ARG A 123 14.56 -13.90 0.32
CA ARG A 123 15.82 -14.63 0.59
C ARG A 123 15.58 -16.06 1.03
N LYS A 124 14.55 -16.30 1.85
CA LYS A 124 14.27 -17.61 2.42
C LYS A 124 13.63 -18.56 1.41
N HIS A 125 12.75 -18.05 0.55
CA HIS A 125 11.95 -18.88 -0.35
C HIS A 125 12.39 -18.85 -1.82
N GLN A 126 13.04 -17.78 -2.27
CA GLN A 126 13.41 -17.56 -3.69
C GLN A 126 14.78 -16.87 -3.82
N PRO A 127 15.89 -17.54 -3.43
CA PRO A 127 17.23 -16.95 -3.42
C PRO A 127 17.76 -16.58 -4.83
N GLU A 128 17.27 -17.22 -5.89
CA GLU A 128 17.70 -16.97 -7.28
C GLU A 128 17.19 -15.62 -7.82
N ARG A 129 15.99 -15.19 -7.40
CA ARG A 129 15.45 -13.87 -7.76
C ARG A 129 16.13 -12.76 -6.98
N TRP A 130 16.44 -13.03 -5.72
CA TRP A 130 17.15 -12.12 -4.82
C TRP A 130 18.51 -11.67 -5.36
N SER A 131 19.32 -12.58 -5.90
CA SER A 131 20.63 -12.23 -6.49
C SER A 131 20.49 -11.40 -7.77
N SER A 132 19.52 -11.75 -8.63
CA SER A 132 19.24 -11.02 -9.88
C SER A 132 18.76 -9.58 -9.62
N GLN A 133 17.97 -9.36 -8.58
CA GLN A 133 17.54 -8.01 -8.16
C GLN A 133 18.72 -7.15 -7.71
N LYS A 134 19.72 -7.72 -7.02
CA LYS A 134 20.91 -6.99 -6.58
C LYS A 134 21.76 -6.49 -7.73
N ASP A 135 21.90 -7.28 -8.79
CA ASP A 135 22.66 -6.86 -9.97
C ASP A 135 21.97 -5.71 -10.71
N LEU A 136 20.64 -5.74 -10.77
CA LEU A 136 19.84 -4.64 -11.31
C LEU A 136 19.96 -3.38 -10.43
N PHE A 137 19.90 -3.55 -9.10
CA PHE A 137 20.06 -2.44 -8.16
C PHE A 137 21.46 -1.81 -8.27
N ASN A 138 22.52 -2.63 -8.32
CA ASN A 138 23.90 -2.16 -8.48
C ASN A 138 24.14 -1.47 -9.82
N LYS A 139 23.47 -1.90 -10.89
CA LYS A 139 23.53 -1.21 -12.19
C LYS A 139 22.78 0.12 -12.14
N ALA A 140 21.60 0.14 -11.53
CA ALA A 140 20.82 1.36 -11.35
C ALA A 140 21.54 2.39 -10.48
N SER A 141 22.17 1.97 -9.36
CA SER A 141 22.94 2.87 -8.50
C SER A 141 24.12 3.48 -9.24
N LYS A 142 24.87 2.66 -10.01
CA LYS A 142 25.96 3.16 -10.85
C LYS A 142 25.49 4.15 -11.92
N MET A 143 24.29 3.98 -12.47
CA MET A 143 23.74 4.94 -13.43
C MET A 143 23.35 6.27 -12.76
N ILE A 144 22.77 6.22 -11.55
CA ILE A 144 22.48 7.42 -10.76
C ILE A 144 23.79 8.16 -10.43
N ASP A 145 24.81 7.45 -9.97
CA ASP A 145 26.12 8.03 -9.67
C ASP A 145 26.77 8.66 -10.92
N GLN A 146 26.58 8.06 -12.10
CA GLN A 146 27.05 8.62 -13.36
C GLN A 146 26.27 9.88 -13.75
N ALA A 147 24.95 9.89 -13.53
CA ALA A 147 24.12 11.07 -13.79
C ALA A 147 24.50 12.24 -12.86
N ASP A 148 24.73 11.98 -11.57
CA ASP A 148 25.17 13.00 -10.61
C ASP A 148 26.55 13.56 -10.98
N ARG A 149 27.46 12.70 -11.44
CA ARG A 149 28.78 13.13 -11.94
C ARG A 149 28.66 13.98 -13.20
N LEU A 150 27.81 13.59 -14.15
CA LEU A 150 27.56 14.36 -15.37
C LEU A 150 26.92 15.72 -15.06
N ALA A 151 25.98 15.77 -14.11
CA ALA A 151 25.39 17.03 -13.66
C ALA A 151 26.46 17.95 -13.03
N THR A 152 27.30 17.40 -12.14
CA THR A 152 28.39 18.13 -11.48
C THR A 152 29.45 18.60 -12.49
N GLU A 153 29.79 17.77 -13.48
CA GLU A 153 30.73 18.12 -14.55
C GLU A 153 30.14 19.20 -15.45
N THR A 154 28.84 19.13 -15.75
CA THR A 154 28.10 20.13 -16.53
C THR A 154 28.11 21.50 -15.84
N GLU A 155 27.98 21.58 -14.51
CA GLU A 155 28.09 22.86 -13.79
C GLU A 155 29.44 23.55 -14.02
N SER A 156 30.53 22.77 -13.99
CA SER A 156 31.88 23.30 -14.22
C SER A 156 32.12 23.77 -15.66
N VAL A 157 31.51 23.07 -16.63
CA VAL A 157 31.62 23.37 -18.06
C VAL A 157 30.75 24.56 -18.42
N VAL A 158 29.50 24.62 -17.94
CA VAL A 158 28.61 25.78 -18.07
C VAL A 158 29.24 27.01 -17.43
N GLY A 159 29.87 26.87 -16.26
CA GLY A 159 30.62 27.95 -15.61
C GLY A 159 31.76 28.51 -16.49
N LYS A 160 32.53 27.63 -17.16
CA LYS A 160 33.60 28.04 -18.09
C LYS A 160 33.05 28.77 -19.31
N TYR A 161 32.00 28.25 -19.95
CA TYR A 161 31.38 28.91 -21.10
C TYR A 161 30.76 30.25 -20.75
N ILE A 162 30.05 30.35 -19.62
CA ILE A 162 29.51 31.63 -19.13
C ILE A 162 30.65 32.63 -18.89
N ASN A 163 31.77 32.20 -18.33
CA ASN A 163 32.88 33.10 -18.03
C ASN A 163 33.64 33.55 -19.31
N GLU A 164 33.82 32.64 -20.27
CA GLU A 164 34.38 32.96 -21.60
C GLU A 164 33.45 33.89 -22.39
N THR A 165 32.14 33.65 -22.40
CA THR A 165 31.17 34.55 -23.02
C THR A 165 31.17 35.92 -22.35
N LYS A 166 31.24 35.98 -21.01
CA LYS A 166 31.38 37.25 -20.28
C LYS A 166 32.66 37.99 -20.66
N LYS A 167 33.79 37.29 -20.80
CA LYS A 167 35.06 37.90 -21.24
C LYS A 167 34.99 38.42 -22.67
N MET A 168 34.50 37.61 -23.61
CA MET A 168 34.36 38.01 -25.01
C MET A 168 33.45 39.23 -25.15
N VAL A 169 32.26 39.20 -24.53
CA VAL A 169 31.33 40.34 -24.54
C VAL A 169 31.97 41.57 -23.89
N GLY A 170 32.70 41.40 -22.78
CA GLY A 170 33.46 42.48 -22.15
C GLY A 170 34.52 43.10 -23.07
N THR A 171 35.32 42.28 -23.74
CA THR A 171 36.38 42.75 -24.65
C THR A 171 35.83 43.43 -25.90
N TYR A 172 34.71 42.95 -26.46
CA TYR A 172 34.08 43.58 -27.62
C TYR A 172 33.30 44.86 -27.25
N ALA A 173 32.70 44.91 -26.06
CA ALA A 173 32.01 46.10 -25.56
C ALA A 173 32.95 47.13 -24.91
N GLY A 174 34.25 46.84 -24.81
CA GLY A 174 35.24 47.70 -24.14
C GLY A 174 35.05 47.81 -22.62
N LEU A 175 34.27 46.91 -22.01
CA LEU A 175 33.92 46.93 -20.58
C LEU A 175 34.84 45.97 -19.81
N ASN A 176 35.48 46.45 -18.74
CA ASN A 176 36.29 45.59 -17.87
C ASN A 176 35.39 44.83 -16.88
N VAL A 177 35.02 43.60 -17.24
CA VAL A 177 34.02 42.77 -16.52
C VAL A 177 34.60 42.10 -15.25
N GLU A 178 35.90 42.26 -14.97
CA GLU A 178 36.53 41.74 -13.75
C GLU A 178 36.29 42.60 -12.50
N GLN A 179 35.59 43.74 -12.61
CA GLN A 179 35.18 44.49 -11.42
C GLN A 179 34.16 43.68 -10.61
N LYS A 180 34.64 43.08 -9.50
CA LYS A 180 33.79 42.63 -8.40
C LYS A 180 32.99 43.84 -7.90
N VAL A 181 31.73 43.95 -8.32
CA VAL A 181 30.73 44.73 -7.60
C VAL A 181 30.41 43.96 -6.32
N SER A 182 31.32 44.08 -5.35
CA SER A 182 31.00 43.84 -3.96
C SER A 182 30.13 44.99 -3.48
N GLU A 183 29.16 44.64 -2.65
CA GLU A 183 28.29 45.50 -1.85
C GLU A 183 27.06 46.12 -2.53
N LYS A 184 25.93 45.41 -2.41
CA LYS A 184 24.70 46.06 -1.96
C LYS A 184 24.43 45.71 -0.50
N ARG A 185 25.10 46.48 0.36
CA ARG A 185 24.60 47.16 1.56
C ARG A 185 23.20 46.75 2.05
N ASN A 186 23.18 46.13 3.23
CA ASN A 186 22.08 46.12 4.19
C ASN A 186 21.44 47.51 4.32
N LYS A 187 20.12 47.57 4.15
CA LYS A 187 19.19 48.42 4.93
C LYS A 187 17.81 47.80 4.89
#